data_AF-A0A7V4IJS2-F1
#
_entry.id   AF-A0A7V4IJS2-F1
#
_cell.length_a   1.000
_cell.length_b   1.000
_cell.length_c   1.000
_cell.angle_alpha   90.00
_cell.angle_beta   90.00
_cell.angle_gamma   90.00
#
_symmetry.space_group_name_H-M   'P 1'
#
loop_
_entity.id
_entity.type
_entity.pdbx_description
1 polymer ?
#
loop_
_entity_poly.entity_id
_entity_poly.type
_entity_poly.pdbx_seq_one_letter_code
_entity_poly.pdbx_strand_id
1 'polypeptide(L)' 'MRAIIYCANRSKCQHKGIFIPIDIDRIIDHVHVAPYAEDWIVNLIRDLLKKFNLNVPVSKSQLYDSRHALGV' A
#
# COMPACT_ATOMS: atom_id res chain seq x y z
N MET A 1 -12.57 -2.69 7.79
CA MET A 1 -12.01 -3.83 7.00
C MET A 1 -12.40 -5.14 7.69
N ARG A 2 -12.40 -6.31 7.03
CA ARG A 2 -12.62 -7.61 7.72
C ARG A 2 -11.33 -8.38 7.84
N ALA A 3 -10.98 -8.81 9.05
CA ALA A 3 -9.86 -9.70 9.29
C ALA A 3 -10.24 -11.16 9.06
N ILE A 4 -9.32 -11.91 8.47
CA ILE A 4 -9.43 -13.36 8.36
C ILE A 4 -9.08 -13.95 9.71
N ILE A 5 -9.92 -14.85 10.20
CA ILE A 5 -9.63 -15.63 11.40
C ILE A 5 -8.85 -16.85 10.95
N TYR A 6 -7.60 -16.97 11.40
CA TYR A 6 -6.86 -18.21 11.21
C TYR A 6 -7.43 -19.26 12.18
N CYS A 7 -7.91 -20.37 11.62
CA CYS A 7 -8.32 -21.54 12.37
C CYS A 7 -7.51 -22.75 11.93
N ALA A 8 -6.75 -23.33 12.86
CA ALA A 8 -5.96 -24.53 12.60
C ALA A 8 -6.81 -25.75 12.19
N ASN A 9 -8.10 -25.79 12.57
CA ASN A 9 -9.01 -26.86 12.20
C ASN A 9 -10.17 -26.34 11.33
N ARG A 10 -10.08 -26.57 10.01
CA ARG A 10 -10.96 -26.00 8.97
C ARG A 10 -12.44 -26.39 9.15
N SER A 11 -12.72 -27.55 9.74
CA SER A 11 -14.08 -28.08 9.92
C SER A 11 -14.87 -27.42 11.05
N LYS A 12 -14.23 -26.61 11.91
CA LYS A 12 -14.90 -25.95 13.05
C LYS A 12 -15.17 -24.45 12.86
N CYS A 13 -14.68 -23.84 11.79
CA CYS A 13 -14.70 -22.39 11.64
C CYS A 13 -15.67 -21.91 10.57
N GLN A 14 -16.96 -21.93 10.89
CA GLN A 14 -17.95 -21.08 10.25
C GLN A 14 -17.87 -19.68 10.87
N HIS A 15 -16.86 -18.89 10.55
CA HIS A 15 -16.84 -17.50 11.02
C HIS A 15 -16.76 -16.53 9.86
N LYS A 16 -17.79 -15.66 9.78
CA LYS A 16 -17.73 -14.43 9.00
C LYS A 16 -16.65 -13.57 9.65
N GLY A 17 -15.61 -13.19 8.91
CA GLY A 17 -14.44 -12.50 9.45
C GLY A 17 -14.78 -11.30 10.36
N ILE A 18 -13.88 -11.01 11.30
CA ILE A 18 -14.05 -9.98 12.34
C ILE A 18 -14.01 -8.61 11.68
N PHE A 19 -15.00 -7.76 11.95
CA PHE A 19 -14.93 -6.36 11.51
C PHE A 19 -13.93 -5.61 12.40
N ILE A 20 -12.91 -5.04 11.78
CA ILE A 20 -11.96 -4.17 12.45
C ILE A 20 -12.20 -2.75 11.92
N PRO A 21 -12.58 -1.80 12.79
CA PRO A 21 -12.60 -0.39 12.44
C PRO A 21 -11.15 0.03 12.21
N ILE A 22 -10.85 0.40 10.98
CA ILE A 22 -9.50 0.76 10.54
C ILE A 22 -9.59 2.14 9.94
N ASP A 23 -8.69 3.01 10.39
CA ASP A 23 -8.44 4.31 9.81
C ASP A 23 -7.26 4.18 8.84
N ILE A 24 -7.55 4.21 7.54
CA ILE A 24 -6.57 3.98 6.48
C ILE A 24 -5.52 5.11 6.46
N ASP A 25 -5.92 6.34 6.79
CA ASP A 25 -5.03 7.51 6.84
C ASP A 25 -3.92 7.35 7.87
N ARG A 26 -4.16 6.56 8.91
CA ARG A 26 -3.17 6.30 9.97
C ARG A 26 -2.26 5.12 9.68
N ILE A 27 -2.55 4.34 8.66
CA ILE A 27 -1.81 3.10 8.34
C ILE A 27 -0.85 3.31 7.19
N ILE A 28 -1.27 4.08 6.18
CA ILE A 28 -0.45 4.30 5.00
C ILE A 28 0.45 5.51 5.25
N ASP A 29 1.74 5.25 5.45
CA ASP A 29 2.75 6.30 5.68
C ASP A 29 3.20 6.97 4.37
N HIS A 30 3.52 6.18 3.34
CA HIS A 30 4.03 6.68 2.06
C HIS A 30 3.71 5.74 0.90
N VAL A 31 3.39 6.29 -0.27
CA VAL A 31 3.22 5.53 -1.51
C VAL A 31 4.46 5.68 -2.40
N HIS A 32 5.16 4.57 -2.62
CA HIS A 32 6.32 4.52 -3.51
C HIS A 32 5.93 3.97 -4.88
N VAL A 33 6.18 4.75 -5.93
CA VAL A 33 5.96 4.36 -7.33
C VAL A 33 7.29 3.84 -7.91
N ALA A 34 7.27 2.90 -8.85
CA ALA A 34 8.52 2.42 -9.46
C ALA A 34 9.37 3.59 -10.04
N PRO A 35 10.71 3.54 -9.99
CA PRO A 35 11.57 4.65 -10.42
C PRO A 35 11.37 5.01 -11.90
N TYR A 36 11.13 4.00 -12.73
CA TYR A 36 10.94 4.14 -14.19
C TYR A 36 9.47 4.29 -14.60
N ALA A 37 8.55 4.34 -13.64
CA ALA A 37 7.15 4.59 -13.96
C ALA A 37 7.01 5.98 -14.59
N GLU A 38 6.13 6.08 -15.59
CA GLU A 38 5.81 7.35 -16.22
C GLU A 38 5.18 8.32 -15.22
N ASP A 39 5.38 9.63 -15.42
CA ASP A 39 4.91 10.66 -14.48
C ASP A 39 3.38 10.70 -14.38
N TRP A 40 2.67 10.32 -15.44
CA TRP A 40 1.22 10.27 -15.43
C TRP A 40 0.68 9.27 -14.39
N ILE A 41 1.41 8.19 -14.09
CA ILE A 41 1.02 7.21 -13.05
C ILE A 41 1.06 7.88 -11.67
N VAL A 42 2.10 8.68 -11.41
CA VAL A 42 2.21 9.41 -10.14
C VAL A 42 1.04 10.38 -9.98
N ASN A 43 0.66 11.07 -11.05
CA ASN A 43 -0.48 12.00 -11.03
C ASN A 43 -1.81 11.26 -10.83
N LEU A 44 -2.02 10.13 -11.52
CA LEU A 44 -3.19 9.29 -11.32
C LEU A 44 -3.32 8.82 -9.86
N ILE A 45 -2.21 8.41 -9.24
CA ILE A 45 -2.21 8.00 -7.83
C ILE A 45 -2.57 9.18 -6.92
N ARG A 46 -2.02 10.37 -7.17
CA ARG A 46 -2.38 11.57 -6.40
C ARG A 46 -3.87 11.91 -6.52
N ASP A 47 -4.42 11.81 -7.73
CA ASP A 47 -5.85 12.05 -7.95
C ASP A 47 -6.72 11.02 -7.23
N LEU A 48 -6.31 9.76 -7.20
CA LEU A 48 -6.98 8.71 -6.43
C LEU A 48 -6.93 8.99 -4.94
N LEU A 49 -5.76 9.33 -4.37
CA LEU A 49 -5.64 9.66 -2.96
C LEU A 49 -6.53 10.85 -2.59
N LYS A 50 -6.55 11.90 -3.42
CA LYS A 50 -7.44 13.05 -3.23
C LYS A 50 -8.91 12.64 -3.27
N LYS A 51 -9.31 11.77 -4.21
CA LYS A 51 -10.69 11.27 -4.33
C LYS A 51 -11.14 10.51 -3.08
N PHE A 52 -10.22 9.80 -2.43
CA PHE A 52 -10.50 9.09 -1.17
C PHE A 52 -10.21 9.95 0.08
N ASN A 53 -9.88 11.23 -0.09
CA ASN A 53 -9.52 12.16 0.97
C ASN A 53 -8.34 11.67 1.84
N LEU A 54 -7.40 10.95 1.22
CA LEU A 54 -6.21 10.42 1.87
C LEU A 54 -5.05 11.40 1.72
N ASN A 55 -4.44 11.80 2.84
CA ASN A 55 -3.30 12.72 2.85
C ASN A 55 -1.98 11.96 2.97
N VAL A 56 -1.64 11.22 1.93
CA VAL A 56 -0.44 10.35 1.91
C VAL A 56 0.57 10.87 0.88
N PRO A 57 1.86 11.03 1.25
CA PRO A 57 2.89 11.44 0.31
C PRO A 57 3.15 10.36 -0.75
N VAL A 58 3.38 10.81 -2.00
CA VAL A 58 3.68 9.95 -3.15
C VAL A 58 5.00 10.37 -3.77
N SER A 59 5.94 9.43 -3.87
CA SER A 59 7.21 9.65 -4.55
C SER A 59 7.60 8.45 -5.41
N LYS A 60 8.44 8.69 -6.41
CA LYS A 60 9.14 7.58 -7.06
C LYS A 60 10.12 6.94 -6.08
N SER A 61 10.27 5.63 -6.20
CA SER A 61 11.18 4.81 -5.41
C SER A 61 12.62 5.05 -5.85
N GLN A 62 13.57 4.73 -4.98
CA GLN A 62 15.01 4.75 -5.27
C GLN A 62 15.59 3.33 -5.42
N LEU A 63 14.73 2.30 -5.50
CA LEU A 63 15.14 0.88 -5.54
C LEU A 63 16.19 0.53 -6.62
N TYR A 64 16.22 1.29 -7.72
CA TYR A 64 17.17 1.09 -8.81
C TYR A 64 18.11 2.30 -9.02
N ASP A 65 18.17 3.23 -8.05
CA ASP A 65 19.15 4.32 -8.07
C ASP A 65 20.53 3.70 -7.83
N SER A 66 21.23 3.44 -8.92
CA SER A 66 22.45 2.66 -9.02
C SER A 66 23.67 3.43 -8.50
N ARG A 67 23.64 3.82 -7.22
CA ARG A 67 24.84 4.17 -6.46
C ARG A 67 25.44 2.98 -5.69
N HIS A 68 24.87 1.79 -5.84
CA HIS A 68 25.39 0.54 -5.27
C HIS A 68 25.56 -0.62 -6.28
N ALA A 69 25.30 -0.41 -7.57
CA ALA A 69 25.36 -1.47 -8.58
C ALA A 69 26.61 -1.43 -9.49
N LEU A 70 27.41 -0.37 -9.42
CA LEU A 70 28.71 -0.30 -10.09
C LEU A 70 29.74 0.10 -9.04
N GLY A 71 30.46 -0.91 -8.53
CA GLY A 71 31.74 -0.69 -7.87
C GLY A 71 32.70 -0.07 -8.89
N VAL A 72 32.83 1.25 -8.82
CA VAL A 72 33.97 2.03 -9.33
C VAL A 72 34.42 2.97 -8.22
#